data_AF-A0A6J7DAY9-F1
#
_entry.id   AF-A0A6J7DAY9-F1
#
_cell.length_a   1.000
_cell.length_b   1.000
_cell.length_c   1.000
_cell.angle_alpha   90.00
_cell.angle_beta   90.00
_cell.angle_gamma   90.00
#
_symmetry.space_group_name_H-M   'P 1'
#
loop_
_entity.id
_entity.type
_entity.pdbx_description
1 polymer ?
#
loop_
_entity_poly.entity_id
_entity_poly.type
_entity_poly.pdbx_seq_one_letter_code
_entity_poly.pdbx_strand_id
1 'polypeptide(L)'
;MSETYNPAQQRVIDMLGKAEARPDIPPSLADEIRADLEQALLPVAHLLPDIATYENRFYLSKQSLTNALSCEGFFLDGQGPFEWTNANCKGTIVHKAIEVSINLRHPMPPTDLIEESISRLGNDAGKSISEFLITLDEFARAELVGECSALFTRFTECFPPIKSSWIPQVESSLALNLSNNRIRIGGKVDLALGRPPDKVIIDLKTGRWSPAHYDDLRLYALIDFLAIGNAPRKVASYYLDTAEVQQEDISEAVLRSTARRLQDGLVRAIELKLGKAEPVLRPAGHCNWCAKNNDCSAGLEYLAKKHEEDGW
;
A
#
# COMPACT_ATOMS: atom_id res chain seq x y z
N MET A 1 10.69 -4.46 35.02
CA MET A 1 10.93 -3.01 34.86
C MET A 1 9.84 -2.49 33.93
N SER A 2 9.03 -1.50 34.33
CA SER A 2 8.14 -0.85 33.37
C SER A 2 9.02 -0.18 32.32
N GLU A 3 8.84 -0.53 31.05
CA GLU A 3 9.57 0.11 29.96
C GLU A 3 9.20 1.59 29.93
N THR A 4 10.22 2.45 29.98
CA THR A 4 10.04 3.89 29.82
C THR A 4 10.17 4.21 28.33
N TYR A 5 9.04 4.38 27.64
CA TYR A 5 9.02 4.90 26.28
C TYR A 5 9.38 6.39 26.30
N ASN A 6 10.10 6.85 25.28
CA ASN A 6 10.24 8.29 25.06
C ASN A 6 8.89 8.89 24.58
N PRO A 7 8.73 10.23 24.57
CA PRO A 7 7.46 10.84 24.20
C PRO A 7 6.96 10.50 22.78
N ALA A 8 7.86 10.27 21.82
CA ALA A 8 7.46 9.90 20.46
C ALA A 8 6.93 8.47 20.41
N GLN A 9 7.65 7.54 21.04
CA GLN A 9 7.25 6.14 21.16
C GLN A 9 5.94 5.99 21.93
N GLN A 10 5.75 6.75 23.02
CA GLN A 10 4.53 6.72 23.80
C GLN A 10 3.32 7.14 22.97
N ARG A 11 3.44 8.16 22.11
CA ARG A 11 2.34 8.55 21.20
C ARG A 11 1.92 7.41 20.27
N VAL A 12 2.88 6.66 19.74
CA VAL A 12 2.57 5.48 18.89
C VAL A 12 1.86 4.40 19.71
N ILE A 13 2.29 4.16 20.96
CA ILE A 13 1.62 3.23 21.87
C ILE A 13 0.19 3.69 22.18
N ASP A 14 -0.02 4.97 22.45
CA ASP A 14 -1.34 5.51 22.77
C ASP A 14 -2.31 5.41 21.59
N MET A 15 -1.80 5.59 20.37
CA MET A 15 -2.59 5.49 19.13
C MET A 15 -2.86 4.03 18.73
N LEU A 16 -1.80 3.22 18.63
CA LEU A 16 -1.86 1.87 18.07
C LEU A 16 -2.05 0.77 19.11
N GLY A 17 -1.88 1.07 20.39
CA GLY A 17 -2.07 0.13 21.50
C GLY A 17 -3.49 -0.42 21.58
N LYS A 18 -3.67 -1.47 22.39
CA LYS A 18 -4.97 -2.09 22.60
C LYS A 18 -5.92 -1.09 23.27
N ALA A 19 -7.09 -0.89 22.67
CA ALA A 19 -8.17 -0.10 23.25
C ALA A 19 -9.19 -1.04 23.93
N GLU A 20 -9.90 -0.56 24.96
CA GLU A 20 -10.90 -1.35 25.68
C GLU A 20 -12.20 -1.53 24.89
N ALA A 21 -12.59 -0.54 24.09
CA ALA A 21 -13.80 -0.57 23.26
C ALA A 21 -13.45 -0.82 21.79
N ARG A 22 -14.23 -1.68 21.13
CA ARG A 22 -14.11 -1.97 19.69
C ARG A 22 -15.48 -1.85 19.02
N PRO A 23 -15.54 -1.41 17.74
CA PRO A 23 -16.75 -1.56 16.94
C PRO A 23 -17.17 -3.03 16.89
N ASP A 24 -18.47 -3.30 17.04
CA ASP A 24 -19.00 -4.64 16.83
C ASP A 24 -19.10 -4.93 15.33
N ILE A 25 -18.74 -6.14 14.93
CA ILE A 25 -18.81 -6.60 13.54
C ILE A 25 -19.65 -7.88 13.52
N PRO A 26 -20.81 -7.86 12.84
CA PRO A 26 -21.67 -9.04 12.77
C PRO A 26 -20.92 -10.24 12.18
N PRO A 27 -21.08 -11.46 12.75
CA PRO A 27 -20.45 -12.66 12.20
C PRO A 27 -20.84 -12.99 10.76
N SER A 28 -22.02 -12.56 10.30
CA SER A 28 -22.51 -12.76 8.93
C SER A 28 -21.92 -11.78 7.91
N LEU A 29 -21.29 -10.70 8.36
CA LEU A 29 -20.89 -9.60 7.47
C LEU A 29 -19.90 -10.04 6.38
N ALA A 30 -19.01 -10.99 6.69
CA ALA A 30 -18.04 -11.50 5.72
C ALA A 30 -18.74 -12.19 4.54
N ASP A 31 -19.73 -13.04 4.82
CA ASP A 31 -20.49 -13.77 3.81
C ASP A 31 -21.37 -12.81 3.00
N GLU A 32 -22.00 -11.82 3.64
CA GLU A 32 -22.78 -10.76 2.98
C GLU A 32 -21.92 -9.98 1.98
N ILE A 33 -20.77 -9.45 2.43
CA ILE A 33 -19.88 -8.68 1.57
C ILE A 33 -19.36 -9.54 0.41
N ARG A 34 -19.04 -10.81 0.66
CA ARG A 34 -18.55 -11.72 -0.39
C ARG A 34 -19.63 -11.99 -1.43
N ALA A 35 -20.88 -12.18 -1.01
CA ALA A 35 -22.02 -12.32 -1.91
C ALA A 35 -22.24 -11.04 -2.74
N ASP A 36 -22.18 -9.86 -2.11
CA ASP A 36 -22.33 -8.58 -2.82
C ASP A 36 -21.22 -8.37 -3.86
N LEU A 37 -19.97 -8.71 -3.52
CA LEU A 37 -18.83 -8.66 -4.46
C LEU A 37 -19.03 -9.59 -5.66
N GLU A 38 -19.47 -10.84 -5.45
CA GLU A 38 -19.74 -11.78 -6.55
C GLU A 38 -20.93 -11.32 -7.39
N GLN A 39 -21.98 -10.78 -6.78
CA GLN A 39 -23.15 -10.25 -7.47
C GLN A 39 -22.78 -9.06 -8.37
N ALA A 40 -21.96 -8.13 -7.88
CA ALA A 40 -21.49 -6.97 -8.63
C ALA A 40 -20.68 -7.35 -9.89
N LEU A 41 -20.06 -8.54 -9.90
CA LEU A 41 -19.26 -9.04 -11.02
C LEU A 41 -20.08 -9.68 -12.14
N LEU A 42 -21.34 -10.06 -11.90
CA LEU A 42 -22.16 -10.76 -12.90
C LEU A 42 -22.23 -10.05 -14.26
N PRO A 43 -22.41 -8.71 -14.35
CA PRO A 43 -22.48 -8.02 -15.64
C PRO A 43 -21.21 -8.15 -16.48
N VAL A 44 -20.04 -8.29 -15.85
CA VAL A 44 -18.72 -8.33 -16.52
C VAL A 44 -18.09 -9.72 -16.49
N ALA A 45 -18.74 -10.71 -15.89
CA ALA A 45 -18.20 -12.05 -15.72
C ALA A 45 -17.90 -12.78 -17.04
N HIS A 46 -18.56 -12.39 -18.13
CA HIS A 46 -18.37 -12.91 -19.49
C HIS A 46 -17.09 -12.38 -20.16
N LEU A 47 -16.50 -11.28 -19.65
CA LEU A 47 -15.23 -10.73 -20.13
C LEU A 47 -14.02 -11.42 -19.50
N LEU A 48 -14.23 -12.10 -18.37
CA LEU A 48 -13.15 -12.75 -17.64
C LEU A 48 -12.68 -14.02 -18.37
N PRO A 49 -11.38 -14.34 -18.29
CA PRO A 49 -10.83 -15.55 -18.92
C PRO A 49 -11.48 -16.84 -18.39
N ASP A 50 -11.82 -17.76 -19.29
CA ASP A 50 -12.52 -19.02 -18.94
C ASP A 50 -11.70 -19.93 -18.03
N ILE A 51 -10.38 -19.91 -18.16
CA ILE A 51 -9.46 -20.73 -17.37
C ILE A 51 -8.69 -19.84 -16.38
N ALA A 52 -8.94 -20.06 -15.10
CA ALA A 52 -8.19 -19.42 -14.01
C ALA A 52 -6.82 -20.09 -13.83
N THR A 53 -5.82 -19.66 -14.61
CA THR A 53 -4.40 -19.90 -14.28
C THR A 53 -3.83 -18.70 -13.52
N TYR A 54 -2.68 -18.88 -12.88
CA TYR A 54 -1.98 -17.78 -12.23
C TYR A 54 -1.70 -16.61 -13.18
N GLU A 55 -1.36 -16.93 -14.43
CA GLU A 55 -0.98 -15.99 -15.50
C GLU A 55 -2.20 -15.35 -16.19
N ASN A 56 -3.30 -16.10 -16.31
CA ASN A 56 -4.46 -15.66 -17.09
C ASN A 56 -5.54 -14.98 -16.25
N ARG A 57 -5.55 -15.12 -14.92
CA ARG A 57 -6.57 -14.45 -14.10
C ARG A 57 -6.42 -12.93 -14.14
N PHE A 58 -7.53 -12.23 -14.03
CA PHE A 58 -7.52 -10.77 -13.90
C PHE A 58 -6.91 -10.38 -12.55
N TYR A 59 -5.85 -9.58 -12.59
CA TYR A 59 -5.17 -9.11 -11.38
C TYR A 59 -5.42 -7.62 -11.13
N LEU A 60 -5.79 -7.28 -9.90
CA LEU A 60 -5.95 -5.90 -9.45
C LEU A 60 -5.09 -5.64 -8.20
N SER A 61 -4.23 -4.64 -8.27
CA SER A 61 -3.49 -4.11 -7.12
C SER A 61 -4.22 -2.92 -6.48
N LYS A 62 -3.81 -2.52 -5.26
CA LYS A 62 -4.30 -1.30 -4.60
C LYS A 62 -4.13 -0.04 -5.48
N GLN A 63 -2.96 0.11 -6.09
CA GLN A 63 -2.67 1.22 -7.01
C GLN A 63 -3.57 1.17 -8.25
N SER A 64 -3.76 -0.03 -8.83
CA SER A 64 -4.66 -0.21 -9.98
C SER A 64 -6.09 0.20 -9.64
N LEU A 65 -6.59 -0.19 -8.46
CA LEU A 65 -7.92 0.18 -7.99
C LEU A 65 -8.07 1.70 -7.83
N THR A 66 -7.10 2.35 -7.18
CA THR A 66 -7.09 3.81 -7.02
C THR A 66 -7.02 4.52 -8.38
N ASN A 67 -6.20 4.04 -9.31
CA ASN A 67 -6.08 4.65 -10.63
C ASN A 67 -7.40 4.52 -11.43
N ALA A 68 -8.03 3.33 -11.43
CA ALA A 68 -9.28 3.08 -12.16
C ALA A 68 -10.42 4.01 -11.69
N LEU A 69 -10.45 4.33 -10.39
CA LEU A 69 -11.42 5.24 -9.80
C LEU A 69 -11.03 6.72 -9.93
N SER A 70 -9.74 7.02 -10.10
CA SER A 70 -9.25 8.41 -10.22
C SER A 70 -9.42 8.93 -11.65
N CYS A 71 -8.76 8.31 -12.62
CA CYS A 71 -8.84 8.69 -14.04
C CYS A 71 -8.57 7.46 -14.90
N GLU A 72 -9.53 7.11 -15.75
CA GLU A 72 -9.52 5.84 -16.46
C GLU A 72 -8.47 5.81 -17.57
N GLY A 73 -8.23 6.96 -18.21
CA GLY A 73 -7.10 7.13 -19.13
C GLY A 73 -5.74 6.98 -18.42
N PHE A 74 -5.63 7.47 -17.18
CA PHE A 74 -4.41 7.29 -16.39
C PHE A 74 -4.20 5.82 -15.98
N PHE A 75 -5.28 5.13 -15.60
CA PHE A 75 -5.27 3.71 -15.27
C PHE A 75 -4.82 2.82 -16.43
N LEU A 76 -5.28 3.11 -17.66
CA LEU A 76 -4.92 2.36 -18.85
C LEU A 76 -3.43 2.54 -19.20
N ASP A 77 -3.02 3.78 -19.46
CA ASP A 77 -1.70 4.06 -20.07
C ASP A 77 -0.96 5.26 -19.46
N GLY A 78 -1.52 5.95 -18.47
CA GLY A 78 -0.94 7.19 -17.96
C GLY A 78 0.23 7.03 -17.01
N GLN A 79 0.50 5.81 -16.52
CA GLN A 79 1.63 5.55 -15.61
C GLN A 79 2.99 5.58 -16.33
N GLY A 80 3.02 5.31 -17.64
CA GLY A 80 4.28 5.18 -18.39
C GLY A 80 5.11 3.95 -18.00
N PRO A 81 6.32 3.81 -18.59
CA PRO A 81 7.27 2.79 -18.15
C PRO A 81 7.76 3.10 -16.73
N PHE A 82 7.94 2.06 -15.93
CA PHE A 82 8.47 2.21 -14.58
C PHE A 82 9.99 2.37 -14.63
N GLU A 83 10.50 3.36 -13.90
CA GLU A 83 11.93 3.61 -13.73
C GLU A 83 12.30 3.80 -12.25
N TRP A 84 13.45 3.24 -11.85
CA TRP A 84 14.00 3.48 -10.52
C TRP A 84 14.65 4.85 -10.45
N THR A 85 14.43 5.52 -9.33
CA THR A 85 15.01 6.83 -9.00
C THR A 85 15.49 6.79 -7.57
N ASN A 86 16.38 7.71 -7.19
CA ASN A 86 16.78 7.89 -5.79
C ASN A 86 15.56 8.11 -4.88
N ALA A 87 14.51 8.78 -5.37
CA ALA A 87 13.31 9.04 -4.58
C ALA A 87 12.52 7.76 -4.25
N ASN A 88 12.30 6.88 -5.23
CA ASN A 88 11.46 5.69 -5.05
C ASN A 88 12.23 4.45 -4.53
N CYS A 89 13.55 4.39 -4.69
CA CYS A 89 14.36 3.30 -4.16
C CYS A 89 14.51 3.36 -2.63
N LYS A 90 14.54 4.58 -2.05
CA LYS A 90 14.66 4.81 -0.60
C LYS A 90 13.61 4.08 0.22
N GLY A 91 12.35 4.17 -0.18
CA GLY A 91 11.25 3.47 0.48
C GLY A 91 11.51 1.97 0.54
N THR A 92 11.89 1.38 -0.60
CA THR A 92 12.20 -0.05 -0.70
C THR A 92 13.35 -0.47 0.21
N ILE A 93 14.43 0.31 0.25
CA ILE A 93 15.62 0.03 1.09
C ILE A 93 15.26 0.12 2.57
N VAL A 94 14.60 1.19 2.99
CA VAL A 94 14.23 1.40 4.40
C VAL A 94 13.20 0.38 4.85
N HIS A 95 12.21 0.02 4.03
CA HIS A 95 11.28 -1.07 4.34
C HIS A 95 12.02 -2.39 4.54
N LYS A 96 13.00 -2.69 3.69
CA LYS A 96 13.81 -3.91 3.84
C LYS A 96 14.60 -3.91 5.15
N ALA A 97 15.20 -2.78 5.51
CA ALA A 97 15.92 -2.63 6.77
C ALA A 97 14.98 -2.83 7.97
N ILE A 98 13.78 -2.24 7.97
CA ILE A 98 12.78 -2.42 9.02
C ILE A 98 12.33 -3.89 9.10
N GLU A 99 11.97 -4.51 7.98
CA GLU A 99 11.56 -5.92 7.86
C GLU A 99 12.58 -6.84 8.55
N VAL A 100 13.85 -6.69 8.18
CA VAL A 100 14.94 -7.53 8.72
C VAL A 100 15.20 -7.21 10.18
N SER A 101 15.20 -5.92 10.57
CA SER A 101 15.50 -5.47 11.94
C SER A 101 14.60 -6.13 12.99
N ILE A 102 13.33 -6.35 12.65
CA ILE A 102 12.32 -6.94 13.55
C ILE A 102 12.69 -8.38 13.95
N ASN A 103 13.43 -9.09 13.10
CA ASN A 103 13.79 -10.49 13.31
C ASN A 103 15.29 -10.71 13.55
N LEU A 104 16.08 -9.65 13.67
CA LEU A 104 17.51 -9.77 13.96
C LEU A 104 17.73 -10.35 15.37
N ARG A 105 18.64 -11.32 15.47
CA ARG A 105 19.07 -11.87 16.77
C ARG A 105 19.90 -10.87 17.58
N HIS A 106 20.65 -10.02 16.88
CA HIS A 106 21.51 -9.00 17.46
C HIS A 106 21.29 -7.68 16.72
N PRO A 107 21.09 -6.56 17.43
CA PRO A 107 20.99 -5.25 16.81
C PRO A 107 22.25 -4.95 15.99
N MET A 108 22.07 -4.35 14.82
CA MET A 108 23.15 -3.81 14.00
C MET A 108 23.07 -2.28 13.99
N PRO A 109 24.19 -1.56 13.85
CA PRO A 109 24.17 -0.12 13.60
C PRO A 109 23.27 0.23 12.40
N PRO A 110 22.54 1.35 12.44
CA PRO A 110 21.63 1.75 11.35
C PRO A 110 22.28 1.72 9.96
N THR A 111 23.45 2.34 9.82
CA THR A 111 24.18 2.40 8.54
C THR A 111 24.58 1.02 8.03
N ASP A 112 25.07 0.13 8.90
CA ASP A 112 25.47 -1.22 8.53
C ASP A 112 24.27 -2.05 8.04
N LEU A 113 23.11 -1.90 8.68
CA LEU A 113 21.89 -2.58 8.24
C LEU A 113 21.36 -2.03 6.91
N ILE A 114 21.51 -0.72 6.65
CA ILE A 114 21.20 -0.13 5.35
C ILE A 114 22.11 -0.66 4.26
N GLU A 115 23.43 -0.67 4.50
CA GLU A 115 24.42 -1.22 3.57
C GLU A 115 24.12 -2.69 3.22
N GLU A 116 23.83 -3.50 4.24
CA GLU A 116 23.44 -4.91 4.06
C GLU A 116 22.10 -5.03 3.29
N SER A 117 21.13 -4.14 3.55
CA SER A 117 19.86 -4.13 2.83
C SER A 117 20.04 -3.78 1.35
N ILE A 118 20.87 -2.78 1.03
CA ILE A 118 21.24 -2.41 -0.34
C ILE A 118 21.97 -3.57 -1.01
N SER A 119 22.94 -4.19 -0.33
CA SER A 119 23.67 -5.35 -0.85
C SER A 119 22.74 -6.50 -1.20
N ARG A 120 21.79 -6.85 -0.31
CA ARG A 120 20.80 -7.91 -0.58
C ARG A 120 19.85 -7.58 -1.72
N LEU A 121 19.38 -6.34 -1.80
CA LEU A 121 18.50 -5.91 -2.89
C LEU A 121 19.25 -5.87 -4.24
N GLY A 122 20.53 -5.46 -4.22
CA GLY A 122 21.42 -5.48 -5.38
C GLY A 122 21.70 -6.89 -5.90
N ASN A 123 21.77 -7.89 -5.01
CA ASN A 123 22.03 -9.29 -5.35
C ASN A 123 20.76 -10.11 -5.70
N ASP A 124 19.57 -9.53 -5.55
CA ASP A 124 18.29 -10.19 -5.86
C ASP A 124 17.90 -9.93 -7.33
N ALA A 125 18.51 -10.68 -8.25
CA ALA A 125 18.31 -10.53 -9.70
C ALA A 125 16.83 -10.73 -10.14
N GLY A 126 15.97 -11.27 -9.28
CA GLY A 126 14.52 -11.36 -9.50
C GLY A 126 13.78 -10.04 -9.29
N LYS A 127 14.43 -9.00 -8.76
CA LYS A 127 13.83 -7.69 -8.50
C LYS A 127 14.39 -6.64 -9.43
N SER A 128 13.50 -5.82 -9.99
CA SER A 128 13.89 -4.73 -10.89
C SER A 128 14.82 -3.70 -10.24
N ILE A 129 14.84 -3.57 -8.91
CA ILE A 129 15.72 -2.63 -8.19
C ILE A 129 17.19 -3.02 -8.24
N SER A 130 17.48 -4.31 -8.47
CA SER A 130 18.84 -4.85 -8.45
C SER A 130 19.75 -4.10 -9.42
N GLU A 131 19.33 -3.98 -10.69
CA GLU A 131 20.10 -3.31 -11.74
C GLU A 131 20.38 -1.83 -11.43
N PHE A 132 19.37 -1.13 -10.87
CA PHE A 132 19.55 0.25 -10.43
C PHE A 132 20.61 0.38 -9.34
N LEU A 133 20.61 -0.50 -8.33
CA LEU A 133 21.54 -0.40 -7.20
C LEU A 133 22.99 -0.77 -7.57
N ILE A 134 23.19 -1.71 -8.49
CA ILE A 134 24.55 -2.12 -8.90
C ILE A 134 25.22 -1.14 -9.87
N THR A 135 24.45 -0.24 -10.47
CA THR A 135 24.94 0.77 -11.43
C THR A 135 25.24 2.12 -10.78
N LEU A 136 24.94 2.29 -9.49
CA LEU A 136 25.27 3.50 -8.73
C LEU A 136 26.79 3.67 -8.64
N ASP A 137 27.27 4.89 -8.90
CA ASP A 137 28.65 5.27 -8.57
C ASP A 137 28.84 5.39 -7.04
N GLU A 138 30.10 5.50 -6.61
CA GLU A 138 30.45 5.55 -5.19
C GLU A 138 29.79 6.73 -4.46
N PHE A 139 29.65 7.87 -5.12
CA PHE A 139 29.10 9.08 -4.52
C PHE A 139 27.58 8.97 -4.36
N ALA A 140 26.87 8.57 -5.42
CA ALA A 140 25.43 8.34 -5.40
C ALA A 140 25.05 7.25 -4.39
N ARG A 141 25.87 6.20 -4.27
CA ARG A 141 25.70 5.18 -3.22
C ARG A 141 25.85 5.79 -1.83
N ALA A 142 26.89 6.58 -1.58
CA ALA A 142 27.12 7.21 -0.28
C ALA A 142 25.97 8.15 0.13
N GLU A 143 25.45 8.94 -0.80
CA GLU A 143 24.26 9.78 -0.57
C GLU A 143 23.04 8.94 -0.19
N LEU A 144 22.76 7.87 -0.96
CA LEU A 144 21.63 6.98 -0.71
C LEU A 144 21.72 6.29 0.65
N VAL A 145 22.92 5.84 1.04
CA VAL A 145 23.18 5.25 2.36
C VAL A 145 22.93 6.26 3.47
N GLY A 146 23.42 7.49 3.32
CA GLY A 146 23.20 8.58 4.30
C GLY A 146 21.71 8.87 4.50
N GLU A 147 20.97 9.05 3.40
CA GLU A 147 19.52 9.33 3.44
C GLU A 147 18.72 8.19 4.07
N CYS A 148 18.98 6.95 3.67
CA CYS A 148 18.29 5.78 4.21
C CYS A 148 18.63 5.55 5.69
N SER A 149 19.88 5.78 6.08
CA SER A 149 20.33 5.63 7.48
C SER A 149 19.65 6.64 8.40
N ALA A 150 19.49 7.89 7.94
CA ALA A 150 18.77 8.92 8.69
C ALA A 150 17.29 8.55 8.89
N LEU A 151 16.61 8.06 7.84
CA LEU A 151 15.21 7.62 7.92
C LEU A 151 15.04 6.41 8.86
N PHE A 152 15.91 5.40 8.74
CA PHE A 152 15.84 4.22 9.59
C PHE A 152 16.17 4.55 11.06
N THR A 153 17.15 5.41 11.31
CA THR A 153 17.46 5.88 12.67
C THR A 153 16.27 6.62 13.28
N ARG A 154 15.63 7.51 12.53
CA ARG A 154 14.42 8.20 13.00
C ARG A 154 13.29 7.24 13.34
N PHE A 155 13.11 6.19 12.54
CA PHE A 155 12.14 5.13 12.84
C PHE A 155 12.44 4.45 14.18
N THR A 156 13.69 4.06 14.45
CA THR A 156 14.03 3.37 15.71
C THR A 156 13.95 4.29 16.93
N GLU A 157 14.16 5.59 16.76
CA GLU A 157 13.98 6.59 17.81
C GLU A 157 12.51 6.88 18.12
N CYS A 158 11.64 6.87 17.11
CA CYS A 158 10.26 7.34 17.25
C CYS A 158 9.23 6.21 17.35
N PHE A 159 9.48 5.06 16.74
CA PHE A 159 8.60 3.89 16.81
C PHE A 159 9.01 3.03 18.02
N PRO A 160 8.06 2.55 18.85
CA PRO A 160 8.40 1.75 20.02
C PRO A 160 9.04 0.42 19.59
N PRO A 161 10.07 -0.08 20.31
CA PRO A 161 10.70 -1.35 19.98
C PRO A 161 9.66 -2.48 19.81
N ILE A 162 9.65 -3.11 18.65
CA ILE A 162 8.68 -4.15 18.32
C ILE A 162 9.02 -5.42 19.09
N LYS A 163 8.09 -5.85 19.95
CA LYS A 163 8.27 -7.03 20.80
C LYS A 163 7.82 -8.29 20.07
N SER A 164 8.52 -9.40 20.32
CA SER A 164 8.09 -10.71 19.82
C SER A 164 6.68 -11.11 20.31
N SER A 165 6.32 -10.69 21.53
CA SER A 165 4.97 -10.91 22.10
C SER A 165 3.86 -10.13 21.37
N TRP A 166 4.19 -9.15 20.54
CA TRP A 166 3.24 -8.48 19.66
C TRP A 166 2.96 -9.25 18.37
N ILE A 167 3.59 -10.41 18.17
CA ILE A 167 3.36 -11.29 17.01
C ILE A 167 3.54 -10.51 15.69
N PRO A 168 4.73 -9.94 15.43
CA PRO A 168 4.95 -9.16 14.23
C PRO A 168 4.91 -10.03 12.98
N GLN A 169 4.26 -9.52 11.95
CA GLN A 169 4.15 -10.12 10.62
C GLN A 169 4.62 -9.07 9.62
N VAL A 170 5.81 -9.26 9.06
CA VAL A 170 6.44 -8.32 8.12
C VAL A 170 6.20 -8.77 6.69
N GLU A 171 6.07 -7.81 5.77
CA GLU A 171 5.99 -8.07 4.33
C GLU A 171 4.94 -9.14 3.94
N SER A 172 3.85 -9.18 4.69
CA SER A 172 2.86 -10.25 4.62
C SER A 172 1.92 -10.07 3.44
N SER A 173 1.86 -11.07 2.57
CA SER A 173 1.01 -11.04 1.38
C SER A 173 -0.44 -11.33 1.74
N LEU A 174 -1.34 -10.50 1.23
CA LEU A 174 -2.79 -10.66 1.33
C LEU A 174 -3.36 -10.85 -0.07
N ALA A 175 -4.39 -11.68 -0.17
CA ALA A 175 -5.14 -11.80 -1.42
C ALA A 175 -6.59 -12.22 -1.23
N LEU A 176 -7.44 -11.65 -2.07
CA LEU A 176 -8.83 -12.03 -2.24
C LEU A 176 -8.99 -12.61 -3.65
N ASN A 177 -9.52 -13.82 -3.76
CA ASN A 177 -9.91 -14.39 -5.05
C ASN A 177 -11.44 -14.40 -5.16
N LEU A 178 -11.95 -13.96 -6.32
CA LEU A 178 -13.37 -13.88 -6.65
C LEU A 178 -13.66 -14.58 -7.97
N SER A 179 -14.93 -14.83 -8.27
CA SER A 179 -15.39 -15.36 -9.55
C SER A 179 -14.69 -16.68 -9.93
N ASN A 180 -14.69 -17.64 -8.98
CA ASN A 180 -14.03 -18.95 -9.12
C ASN A 180 -12.52 -18.82 -9.45
N ASN A 181 -11.81 -17.94 -8.74
CA ASN A 181 -10.38 -17.63 -8.91
C ASN A 181 -9.98 -16.96 -10.23
N ARG A 182 -10.95 -16.56 -11.08
CA ARG A 182 -10.69 -15.78 -12.30
C ARG A 182 -10.25 -14.35 -12.02
N ILE A 183 -10.49 -13.87 -10.80
CA ILE A 183 -10.01 -12.56 -10.33
C ILE A 183 -9.15 -12.76 -9.09
N ARG A 184 -8.04 -12.03 -9.02
CA ARG A 184 -7.24 -11.86 -7.81
C ARG A 184 -7.03 -10.38 -7.51
N ILE A 185 -7.36 -10.01 -6.29
CA ILE A 185 -6.98 -8.73 -5.69
C ILE A 185 -5.82 -9.01 -4.74
N GLY A 186 -4.69 -8.33 -4.95
CA GLY A 186 -3.45 -8.56 -4.20
C GLY A 186 -2.99 -7.34 -3.42
N GLY A 187 -2.40 -7.60 -2.26
CA GLY A 187 -1.77 -6.60 -1.41
C GLY A 187 -0.58 -7.16 -0.65
N LYS A 188 0.28 -6.27 -0.17
CA LYS A 188 1.38 -6.60 0.72
C LYS A 188 1.41 -5.60 1.86
N VAL A 189 1.31 -6.12 3.08
CA VAL A 189 1.35 -5.32 4.31
C VAL A 189 2.81 -5.20 4.75
N ASP A 190 3.27 -3.97 5.02
CA ASP A 190 4.62 -3.74 5.51
C ASP A 190 4.80 -4.35 6.91
N LEU A 191 3.87 -4.06 7.82
CA LEU A 191 3.86 -4.60 9.18
C LEU A 191 2.44 -4.84 9.69
N ALA A 192 2.16 -6.04 10.19
CA ALA A 192 1.00 -6.30 11.04
C ALA A 192 1.44 -6.74 12.43
N LEU A 193 0.72 -6.28 13.45
CA LEU A 193 0.95 -6.64 14.84
C LEU A 193 -0.28 -7.34 15.40
N GLY A 194 -0.07 -8.46 16.08
CA GLY A 194 -1.11 -9.23 16.76
C GLY A 194 -1.86 -10.19 15.85
N ARG A 195 -3.03 -10.61 16.32
CA ARG A 195 -3.97 -11.51 15.63
C ARG A 195 -5.38 -10.93 15.77
N PRO A 196 -6.30 -11.18 14.83
CA PRO A 196 -7.68 -10.76 15.01
C PRO A 196 -8.22 -11.37 16.32
N PRO A 197 -9.04 -10.64 17.08
CA PRO A 197 -9.62 -9.34 16.74
C PRO A 197 -8.74 -8.12 17.06
N ASP A 198 -7.57 -8.29 17.68
CA ASP A 198 -6.71 -7.18 18.13
C ASP A 198 -5.68 -6.71 17.08
N LYS A 199 -5.67 -7.34 15.90
CA LYS A 199 -4.66 -7.09 14.86
C LYS A 199 -4.66 -5.62 14.44
N VAL A 200 -3.48 -5.05 14.29
CA VAL A 200 -3.26 -3.74 13.66
C VAL A 200 -2.44 -3.94 12.40
N ILE A 201 -2.90 -3.40 11.27
CA ILE A 201 -2.16 -3.38 9.99
C ILE A 201 -1.53 -1.99 9.84
N ILE A 202 -0.23 -1.95 9.56
CA ILE A 202 0.57 -0.75 9.47
C ILE A 202 1.26 -0.71 8.10
N ASP A 203 1.09 0.40 7.39
CA ASP A 203 1.77 0.71 6.14
C ASP A 203 2.77 1.85 6.42
N LEU A 204 4.03 1.63 6.06
CA LEU A 204 5.14 2.54 6.32
C LEU A 204 5.33 3.45 5.11
N LYS A 205 5.52 4.75 5.32
CA LYS A 205 5.62 5.75 4.23
C LYS A 205 6.88 6.59 4.34
N THR A 206 7.62 6.76 3.25
CA THR A 206 8.78 7.66 3.13
C THR A 206 8.47 8.99 2.44
N GLY A 207 7.21 9.42 2.43
CA GLY A 207 6.79 10.64 1.72
C GLY A 207 5.50 11.23 2.26
N ARG A 208 4.98 12.27 1.60
CA ARG A 208 3.85 13.06 2.09
C ARG A 208 2.56 12.24 2.23
N TRP A 209 1.71 12.72 3.12
CA TRP A 209 0.35 12.22 3.26
C TRP A 209 -0.45 12.29 1.95
N SER A 210 -1.26 11.26 1.71
CA SER A 210 -2.21 11.19 0.61
C SER A 210 -3.50 10.50 1.10
N PRO A 211 -4.69 10.99 0.70
CA PRO A 211 -5.95 10.31 1.00
C PRO A 211 -5.98 8.84 0.54
N ALA A 212 -5.29 8.52 -0.56
CA ALA A 212 -5.20 7.15 -1.09
C ALA A 212 -4.56 6.16 -0.09
N HIS A 213 -3.74 6.64 0.84
CA HIS A 213 -3.11 5.77 1.85
C HIS A 213 -4.14 5.15 2.80
N TYR A 214 -5.22 5.88 3.11
CA TYR A 214 -6.34 5.32 3.88
C TYR A 214 -7.07 4.24 3.09
N ASP A 215 -7.40 4.52 1.84
CA ASP A 215 -8.12 3.58 0.98
C ASP A 215 -7.33 2.28 0.75
N ASP A 216 -6.02 2.38 0.59
CA ASP A 216 -5.11 1.23 0.47
C ASP A 216 -5.18 0.33 1.71
N LEU A 217 -5.10 0.92 2.90
CA LEU A 217 -5.15 0.21 4.17
C LEU A 217 -6.53 -0.38 4.47
N ARG A 218 -7.60 0.35 4.14
CA ARG A 218 -8.97 -0.14 4.21
C ARG A 218 -9.15 -1.38 3.34
N LEU A 219 -8.60 -1.37 2.11
CA LEU A 219 -8.61 -2.53 1.23
C LEU A 219 -7.87 -3.72 1.87
N TYR A 220 -6.72 -3.50 2.51
CA TYR A 220 -6.00 -4.56 3.22
C TYR A 220 -6.82 -5.14 4.38
N ALA A 221 -7.49 -4.28 5.17
CA ALA A 221 -8.38 -4.73 6.23
C ALA A 221 -9.56 -5.55 5.71
N LEU A 222 -10.15 -5.14 4.57
CA LEU A 222 -11.21 -5.90 3.91
C LEU A 222 -10.73 -7.27 3.45
N ILE A 223 -9.55 -7.35 2.81
CA ILE A 223 -8.99 -8.63 2.35
C ILE A 223 -8.69 -9.55 3.54
N ASP A 224 -8.06 -9.02 4.60
CA ASP A 224 -7.76 -9.79 5.83
C ASP A 224 -9.04 -10.28 6.51
N PHE A 225 -10.07 -9.41 6.60
CA PHE A 225 -11.38 -9.75 7.14
C PHE A 225 -12.05 -10.89 6.37
N LEU A 226 -12.14 -10.79 5.03
CA LEU A 226 -12.78 -11.81 4.20
C LEU A 226 -12.02 -13.14 4.16
N ALA A 227 -10.71 -13.11 4.44
CA ALA A 227 -9.90 -14.33 4.51
C ALA A 227 -10.06 -15.07 5.86
N ILE A 228 -10.23 -14.34 6.96
CA ILE A 228 -10.20 -14.90 8.33
C ILE A 228 -11.61 -14.99 8.96
N GLY A 229 -12.57 -14.19 8.47
CA GLY A 229 -13.88 -14.00 9.09
C GLY A 229 -13.88 -13.09 10.33
N ASN A 230 -12.71 -12.54 10.70
CA ASN A 230 -12.57 -11.58 11.80
C ASN A 230 -11.70 -10.42 11.35
N ALA A 231 -12.20 -9.19 11.48
CA ALA A 231 -11.49 -8.03 10.99
C ALA A 231 -10.29 -7.69 11.89
N PRO A 232 -9.23 -7.07 11.34
CA PRO A 232 -8.28 -6.35 12.18
C PRO A 232 -9.02 -5.24 12.93
N ARG A 233 -8.53 -4.87 14.11
CA ARG A 233 -9.11 -3.79 14.91
C ARG A 233 -8.92 -2.43 14.23
N LYS A 234 -7.73 -2.23 13.65
CA LYS A 234 -7.26 -0.91 13.26
C LYS A 234 -6.29 -1.02 12.08
N VAL A 235 -6.26 0.02 11.27
CA VAL A 235 -5.21 0.25 10.28
C VAL A 235 -4.50 1.57 10.55
N ALA A 236 -3.22 1.66 10.17
CA ALA A 236 -2.45 2.89 10.32
C ALA A 236 -1.41 3.10 9.23
N SER A 237 -1.28 4.32 8.74
CA SER A 237 -0.09 4.77 8.01
C SER A 237 0.88 5.41 9.00
N TYR A 238 2.13 4.93 9.01
CA TYR A 238 3.22 5.53 9.79
C TYR A 238 4.21 6.21 8.85
N TYR A 239 4.36 7.54 9.01
CA TYR A 239 5.20 8.36 8.15
C TYR A 239 6.61 8.45 8.74
N LEU A 240 7.58 7.84 8.07
CA LEU A 240 8.96 7.71 8.54
C LEU A 240 9.70 9.05 8.63
N ASP A 241 9.31 10.02 7.79
CA ASP A 241 9.89 11.36 7.69
C ASP A 241 9.36 12.35 8.73
N THR A 242 8.18 12.10 9.29
CA THR A 242 7.52 12.99 10.27
C THR A 242 7.31 12.33 11.63
N ALA A 243 7.34 10.99 11.69
CA ALA A 243 6.88 10.17 12.80
C ALA A 243 5.39 10.38 13.14
N GLU A 244 4.59 10.83 12.18
CA GLU A 244 3.15 10.95 12.33
C GLU A 244 2.44 9.61 12.07
N VAL A 245 1.33 9.41 12.78
CA VAL A 245 0.47 8.24 12.66
C VAL A 245 -0.91 8.71 12.22
N GLN A 246 -1.37 8.15 11.11
CA GLN A 246 -2.73 8.35 10.62
C GLN A 246 -3.45 7.01 10.75
N GLN A 247 -4.47 6.96 11.61
CA GLN A 247 -5.11 5.70 11.99
C GLN A 247 -6.62 5.71 11.79
N GLU A 248 -7.19 4.52 11.65
CA GLU A 248 -8.63 4.32 11.56
C GLU A 248 -9.03 2.99 12.20
N ASP A 249 -10.04 3.02 13.09
CA ASP A 249 -10.67 1.81 13.61
C ASP A 249 -11.56 1.17 12.54
N ILE A 250 -11.43 -0.15 12.40
CA ILE A 250 -12.18 -0.90 11.41
C ILE A 250 -13.55 -1.25 11.99
N SER A 251 -14.57 -0.65 11.40
CA SER A 251 -15.97 -0.88 11.70
C SER A 251 -16.68 -1.55 10.53
N GLU A 252 -17.90 -2.04 10.76
CA GLU A 252 -18.77 -2.51 9.69
C GLU A 252 -18.95 -1.46 8.57
N ALA A 253 -19.13 -0.19 8.93
CA ALA A 253 -19.31 0.88 7.96
C ALA A 253 -18.08 1.05 7.05
N VAL A 254 -16.87 0.97 7.62
CA VAL A 254 -15.61 1.02 6.86
C VAL A 254 -15.51 -0.17 5.92
N LEU A 255 -15.80 -1.39 6.40
CA LEU A 255 -15.75 -2.61 5.57
C LEU A 255 -16.74 -2.55 4.41
N ARG A 256 -18.00 -2.17 4.66
CA ARG A 256 -19.02 -2.01 3.62
C ARG A 256 -18.67 -0.92 2.61
N SER A 257 -18.15 0.21 3.08
CA SER A 257 -17.71 1.30 2.19
C SER A 257 -16.55 0.87 1.30
N THR A 258 -15.60 0.14 1.87
CA THR A 258 -14.44 -0.40 1.13
C THR A 258 -14.89 -1.43 0.11
N ALA A 259 -15.85 -2.30 0.46
CA ALA A 259 -16.41 -3.28 -0.45
C ALA A 259 -17.08 -2.62 -1.66
N ARG A 260 -17.89 -1.56 -1.46
CA ARG A 260 -18.48 -0.80 -2.56
C ARG A 260 -17.43 -0.15 -3.46
N ARG A 261 -16.42 0.49 -2.87
CA ARG A 261 -15.28 1.05 -3.62
C ARG A 261 -14.58 -0.02 -4.45
N LEU A 262 -14.39 -1.22 -3.89
CA LEU A 262 -13.81 -2.35 -4.60
C LEU A 262 -14.72 -2.84 -5.73
N GLN A 263 -16.03 -2.95 -5.52
CA GLN A 263 -17.00 -3.33 -6.55
C GLN A 263 -16.91 -2.37 -7.75
N ASP A 264 -17.06 -1.08 -7.50
CA ASP A 264 -17.06 -0.04 -8.54
C ASP A 264 -15.75 -0.06 -9.34
N GLY A 265 -14.61 -0.07 -8.63
CA GLY A 265 -13.31 -0.02 -9.28
C GLY A 265 -12.92 -1.33 -9.96
N LEU A 266 -13.34 -2.48 -9.44
CA LEU A 266 -13.05 -3.78 -10.05
C LEU A 266 -13.88 -4.00 -11.32
N VAL A 267 -15.18 -3.70 -11.29
CA VAL A 267 -16.06 -3.76 -12.47
C VAL A 267 -15.50 -2.84 -13.54
N ARG A 268 -15.22 -1.58 -13.19
CA ARG A 268 -14.69 -0.62 -14.16
C ARG A 268 -13.33 -1.03 -14.71
N ALA A 269 -12.43 -1.55 -13.87
CA ALA A 269 -11.14 -2.03 -14.32
C ALA A 269 -11.25 -3.19 -15.33
N ILE A 270 -12.21 -4.10 -15.15
CA ILE A 270 -12.48 -5.22 -16.08
C ILE A 270 -13.04 -4.69 -17.40
N GLU A 271 -14.04 -3.79 -17.35
CA GLU A 271 -14.61 -3.18 -18.56
C GLU A 271 -13.55 -2.45 -19.39
N LEU A 272 -12.66 -1.71 -18.74
CA LEU A 272 -11.60 -0.96 -19.41
C LEU A 272 -10.55 -1.88 -20.03
N LYS A 273 -10.01 -2.84 -19.26
CA LYS A 273 -8.89 -3.69 -19.71
C LYS A 273 -9.31 -4.83 -20.63
N LEU A 274 -10.46 -5.45 -20.36
CA LEU A 274 -10.92 -6.63 -21.09
C LEU A 274 -12.07 -6.30 -22.04
N GLY A 275 -13.00 -5.44 -21.61
CA GLY A 275 -14.15 -5.00 -22.41
C GLY A 275 -13.84 -3.88 -23.41
N LYS A 276 -12.67 -3.24 -23.32
CA LYS A 276 -12.28 -2.07 -24.13
C LYS A 276 -13.31 -0.94 -24.08
N ALA A 277 -13.91 -0.73 -22.91
CA ALA A 277 -14.83 0.39 -22.70
C ALA A 277 -14.10 1.73 -22.90
N GLU A 278 -14.80 2.72 -23.44
CA GLU A 278 -14.26 4.07 -23.62
C GLU A 278 -13.91 4.68 -22.24
N PRO A 279 -12.70 5.22 -22.05
CA PRO A 279 -12.25 5.74 -20.75
C PRO A 279 -12.85 7.12 -20.46
N VAL A 280 -13.31 7.31 -19.22
CA VAL A 280 -13.69 8.61 -18.69
C VAL A 280 -12.45 9.31 -18.13
N LEU A 281 -12.12 10.46 -18.72
CA LEU A 281 -11.02 11.31 -18.27
C LEU A 281 -11.46 12.19 -17.11
N ARG A 282 -10.69 12.19 -16.03
CA ARG A 282 -10.95 13.00 -14.83
C ARG A 282 -9.63 13.68 -14.42
N PRO A 283 -9.34 14.87 -14.99
CA PRO A 283 -8.09 15.57 -14.71
C PRO A 283 -7.92 15.90 -13.23
N ALA A 284 -6.73 15.67 -12.68
CA ALA A 284 -6.38 15.98 -11.29
C ALA A 284 -4.85 16.08 -11.13
N GLY A 285 -4.36 16.03 -9.88
CA GLY A 285 -2.92 16.11 -9.58
C GLY A 285 -2.03 15.16 -10.39
N HIS A 286 -2.53 13.97 -10.76
CA HIS A 286 -1.78 13.01 -11.58
C HIS A 286 -1.46 13.50 -13.00
N CYS A 287 -2.12 14.54 -13.51
CA CYS A 287 -1.79 15.15 -14.80
C CYS A 287 -0.35 15.71 -14.84
N ASN A 288 0.23 16.08 -13.69
CA ASN A 288 1.61 16.60 -13.61
C ASN A 288 2.68 15.57 -14.01
N TRP A 289 2.35 14.27 -13.97
CA TRP A 289 3.29 13.18 -14.28
C TRP A 289 2.66 12.10 -15.17
N CYS A 290 1.52 12.40 -15.81
CA CYS A 290 0.85 11.45 -16.70
C CYS A 290 1.63 11.31 -18.01
N ALA A 291 2.03 10.09 -18.38
CA ALA A 291 2.77 9.80 -19.60
C ALA A 291 1.99 10.14 -20.89
N LYS A 292 0.67 10.25 -20.80
CA LYS A 292 -0.23 10.62 -21.92
C LYS A 292 -0.54 12.11 -21.99
N ASN A 293 0.00 12.91 -21.07
CA ASN A 293 -0.43 14.30 -20.90
C ASN A 293 -0.24 15.15 -22.16
N ASN A 294 0.86 14.94 -22.91
CA ASN A 294 1.16 15.70 -24.13
C ASN A 294 0.07 15.53 -25.22
N ASP A 295 -0.66 14.42 -25.19
CA ASP A 295 -1.72 14.10 -26.15
C ASP A 295 -3.13 14.14 -25.52
N CYS A 296 -3.27 14.68 -24.31
CA CYS A 296 -4.52 14.68 -23.54
C CYS A 296 -5.01 16.12 -23.32
N SER A 297 -5.97 16.58 -24.15
CA SER A 297 -6.52 17.93 -24.04
C SER A 297 -7.06 18.25 -22.64
N ALA A 298 -7.81 17.32 -22.04
CA ALA A 298 -8.36 17.50 -20.69
C ALA A 298 -7.26 17.66 -19.61
N GLY A 299 -6.13 16.97 -19.76
CA GLY A 299 -4.98 17.10 -18.86
C GLY A 299 -4.25 18.44 -19.04
N LEU A 300 -4.02 18.85 -20.29
CA LEU A 300 -3.41 20.14 -20.62
C LEU A 300 -4.25 21.33 -20.14
N GLU A 301 -5.57 21.28 -20.34
CA GLU A 301 -6.49 22.31 -19.85
C GLU A 301 -6.47 22.44 -18.33
N TYR A 302 -6.40 21.31 -17.61
CA TYR A 302 -6.29 21.31 -16.15
C TYR A 302 -4.98 21.95 -15.67
N LEU A 303 -3.86 21.60 -16.30
CA LEU A 303 -2.56 22.17 -15.92
C LEU A 303 -2.50 23.66 -16.24
N ALA A 304 -3.00 24.10 -17.40
CA ALA A 304 -3.05 25.52 -17.75
C ALA A 304 -3.80 26.33 -16.69
N LYS A 305 -5.00 25.89 -16.29
CA LYS A 305 -5.79 26.54 -15.23
C LYS A 305 -5.05 26.57 -13.89
N LYS A 306 -4.42 25.46 -13.52
CA LYS A 306 -3.66 25.38 -12.27
C LYS A 306 -2.48 26.36 -12.27
N HIS A 307 -1.76 26.49 -13.38
CA HIS A 307 -0.64 27.45 -13.50
C HIS A 307 -1.12 28.90 -13.37
N GLU A 308 -2.26 29.24 -13.98
CA GLU A 308 -2.90 30.56 -13.83
C GLU A 308 -3.27 30.85 -12.36
N GLU A 309 -3.83 29.86 -11.66
CA GLU A 309 -4.19 29.98 -10.23
C GLU A 309 -2.95 30.09 -9.31
N ASP A 310 -1.87 29.37 -9.63
CA ASP A 310 -0.60 29.40 -8.89
C ASP A 310 0.26 30.65 -9.22
N GLY A 311 -0.19 31.50 -10.15
CA GLY A 311 0.45 32.77 -10.50
C GLY A 311 1.68 32.65 -11.43
N TRP A 312 1.72 31.62 -12.27
CA TRP A 312 2.78 31.38 -13.27
C TRP A 312 2.41 31.87 -14.66
#